data_AF-A0A5A5TBJ9-F1
#
_entry.id   AF-A0A5A5TBJ9-F1
#
_cell.length_a   1.000
_cell.length_b   1.000
_cell.length_c   1.000
_cell.angle_alpha   90.00
_cell.angle_beta   90.00
_cell.angle_gamma   90.00
#
_symmetry.space_group_name_H-M   'P 1'
#
loop_
_entity.id
_entity.type
_entity.pdbx_description
1 polymer ?
#
loop_
_entity_poly.entity_id
_entity_poly.type
_entity_poly.pdbx_seq_one_letter_code
_entity_poly.pdbx_strand_id
1 'polypeptide(L)'
;MPARHTEPPVMFHYREGTQPMDDQMKQIGDNQPGQKSPLRPMLAVRRGRQLRPFFFHMGPVALSITSVLLIGLMAVLYLGQVGQAAVANQQLQDIRSQQATLQRENQDLSQTIAIERSPAYITKQAIRAGLVPVNLRNVRTIQVPGLQPVQNPEK
;
A
#
# COMPACT_ATOMS: atom_id res chain seq x y z
N MET A 1 23.64 8.91 -32.77
CA MET A 1 23.78 9.91 -31.69
C MET A 1 23.37 11.26 -32.27
N PRO A 2 22.79 12.20 -31.50
CA PRO A 2 22.37 12.09 -30.09
C PRO A 2 21.10 11.20 -29.99
N ALA A 3 20.24 11.19 -28.96
CA ALA A 3 20.23 11.86 -27.66
C ALA A 3 19.75 10.88 -26.55
N ARG A 4 19.65 11.35 -25.31
CA ARG A 4 18.87 10.70 -24.22
C ARG A 4 17.89 11.74 -23.66
N HIS A 5 16.62 11.38 -23.54
CA HIS A 5 15.68 12.17 -22.75
C HIS A 5 15.82 11.79 -21.28
N THR A 6 16.07 12.79 -20.43
CA THR A 6 16.14 12.65 -18.97
C THR A 6 14.74 12.81 -18.39
N GLU A 7 14.15 11.71 -17.90
CA GLU A 7 12.98 11.80 -17.03
C GLU A 7 13.39 12.21 -15.60
N PRO A 8 12.62 13.07 -14.92
CA PRO A 8 12.93 13.53 -13.57
C PRO A 8 12.65 12.44 -12.52
N PRO A 9 13.35 12.46 -11.36
CA PRO A 9 13.21 11.43 -10.33
C PRO A 9 11.86 11.50 -9.62
N VAL A 10 11.23 10.34 -9.44
CA VAL A 10 10.01 10.18 -8.65
C VAL A 10 10.33 10.43 -7.16
N MET A 11 9.84 11.55 -6.63
CA MET A 11 9.97 11.91 -5.22
C MET A 11 9.17 10.96 -4.33
N PHE A 12 9.88 10.17 -3.53
CA PHE A 12 9.26 9.37 -2.47
C PHE A 12 8.77 10.30 -1.35
N HIS A 13 7.45 10.41 -1.19
CA HIS A 13 6.87 11.02 0.00
C HIS A 13 7.10 10.11 1.22
N TYR A 14 8.14 10.41 1.99
CA TYR A 14 8.30 9.90 3.35
C TYR A 14 7.13 10.42 4.19
N ARG A 15 6.23 9.53 4.61
CA ARG A 15 5.17 9.86 5.56
C ARG A 15 5.79 9.95 6.95
N GLU A 16 5.63 11.11 7.57
CA GLU A 16 6.29 11.49 8.82
C GLU A 16 5.97 10.56 10.00
N GLY A 17 6.94 10.44 10.90
CA GLY A 17 6.78 9.70 12.15
C GLY A 17 5.92 10.46 13.15
N THR A 18 5.05 9.74 13.85
CA THR A 18 4.36 10.24 15.05
C THR A 18 5.34 10.39 16.20
N GLN A 19 5.89 11.59 16.39
CA GLN A 19 6.59 11.98 17.60
C GLN A 19 5.58 12.20 18.75
N PRO A 20 5.87 11.76 19.98
CA PRO A 20 5.01 12.03 21.13
C PRO A 20 5.21 13.46 21.64
N MET A 21 4.14 14.24 21.66
CA MET A 21 4.00 15.35 22.60
C MET A 21 3.15 14.89 23.78
N ASP A 22 3.64 15.14 24.99
CA ASP A 22 2.91 15.89 26.02
C ASP A 22 3.85 16.09 27.20
N ASP A 23 4.61 17.18 27.08
CA ASP A 23 5.61 17.62 28.03
C ASP A 23 4.98 18.53 29.11
N GLN A 24 5.56 18.52 30.31
CA GLN A 24 5.50 19.59 31.32
C GLN A 24 4.22 20.44 31.50
N MET A 25 3.34 19.99 32.40
CA MET A 25 2.84 20.80 33.52
C MET A 25 2.73 19.87 34.75
N LYS A 26 3.12 20.23 35.97
CA LYS A 26 3.26 21.55 36.60
C LYS A 26 4.32 21.52 37.72
N GLN A 27 5.09 22.60 37.84
CA GLN A 27 6.19 22.77 38.79
C GLN A 27 5.76 23.13 40.24
N ILE A 28 6.66 22.77 41.18
CA ILE A 28 7.00 23.44 42.45
C ILE A 28 5.97 23.44 43.60
N GLY A 29 6.45 23.01 44.77
CA GLY A 29 5.72 23.05 46.04
C GLY A 29 6.54 22.53 47.24
N ASP A 30 7.85 22.80 47.29
CA ASP A 30 8.70 22.38 48.40
C ASP A 30 8.37 23.12 49.70
N ASN A 31 8.08 22.38 50.78
CA ASN A 31 8.18 22.86 52.15
C ASN A 31 8.53 21.70 53.10
N GLN A 32 9.78 21.71 53.56
CA GLN A 32 10.33 20.93 54.67
C GLN A 32 9.87 21.51 56.04
N PRO A 33 10.28 20.95 57.20
CA PRO A 33 10.50 19.54 57.54
C PRO A 33 9.83 19.14 58.87
N GLY A 34 9.61 17.84 59.09
CA GLY A 34 9.60 17.29 60.45
C GLY A 34 8.54 16.24 60.76
N GLN A 35 8.97 14.98 60.83
CA GLN A 35 8.94 14.21 62.09
C GLN A 35 9.77 12.94 61.96
N LYS A 36 10.61 12.68 62.97
CA LYS A 36 11.28 11.40 63.15
C LYS A 36 10.29 10.40 63.77
N SER A 37 10.48 9.11 63.47
CA SER A 37 9.92 7.89 64.11
C SER A 37 8.88 7.13 63.26
N PRO A 38 8.82 5.79 63.40
CA PRO A 38 9.94 4.85 63.39
C PRO A 38 9.79 3.86 62.22
N LEU A 39 10.84 3.07 61.93
CA LEU A 39 10.77 2.06 60.87
C LEU A 39 9.64 1.05 61.16
N ARG A 40 8.57 1.08 60.35
CA ARG A 40 7.57 0.02 60.33
C ARG A 40 8.19 -1.24 59.70
N PRO A 41 7.94 -2.44 60.25
CA PRO A 41 8.64 -3.65 59.84
C PRO A 41 8.33 -4.05 58.39
N MET A 42 9.34 -4.59 57.70
CA MET A 42 9.22 -5.20 56.37
C MET A 42 8.37 -6.49 56.42
N LEU A 43 7.05 -6.38 56.50
CA LEU A 43 6.13 -7.53 56.51
C LEU A 43 4.84 -7.27 55.71
N ALA A 44 4.93 -7.25 54.38
CA ALA A 44 3.78 -7.54 53.49
C ALA A 44 4.12 -7.88 52.01
N VAL A 45 5.36 -8.18 51.63
CA VAL A 45 5.65 -8.71 50.27
C VAL A 45 5.27 -10.19 50.20
N ARG A 46 3.95 -10.49 50.24
CA ARG A 46 3.44 -11.86 50.05
C ARG A 46 1.98 -11.93 49.59
N ARG A 47 1.70 -11.41 48.39
CA ARG A 47 0.45 -11.70 47.65
C ARG A 47 0.65 -12.29 46.24
N GLY A 48 1.83 -12.84 45.98
CA GLY A 48 2.04 -13.78 44.88
C GLY A 48 1.74 -15.22 45.31
N ARG A 49 1.11 -16.01 44.43
CA ARG A 49 0.86 -17.46 44.56
C ARG A 49 -0.26 -17.90 45.53
N GLN A 50 -1.49 -17.47 45.24
CA GLN A 50 -2.70 -18.24 45.55
C GLN A 50 -3.53 -18.60 44.30
N LEU A 51 -2.86 -18.83 43.16
CA LEU A 51 -3.29 -19.87 42.23
C LEU A 51 -2.97 -21.24 42.86
N ARG A 52 -3.67 -21.58 43.95
CA ARG A 52 -3.68 -22.94 44.50
C ARG A 52 -4.42 -23.80 43.47
N PRO A 53 -3.78 -24.82 42.86
CA PRO A 53 -4.45 -25.60 41.85
C PRO A 53 -5.51 -26.49 42.52
N PHE A 54 -6.78 -26.25 42.23
CA PHE A 54 -7.87 -27.20 42.53
C PHE A 54 -7.61 -28.58 41.89
N PHE A 55 -6.74 -28.64 40.88
CA PHE A 55 -6.26 -29.83 40.20
C PHE A 55 -5.46 -30.83 41.06
N PHE A 56 -5.10 -30.52 42.32
CA PHE A 56 -4.38 -31.48 43.18
C PHE A 56 -5.26 -32.53 43.88
N HIS A 57 -6.59 -32.46 43.75
CA HIS A 57 -7.51 -33.50 44.28
C HIS A 57 -7.88 -34.58 43.25
N MET A 58 -7.48 -34.39 42.00
CA MET A 58 -7.42 -35.46 40.99
C MET A 58 -5.95 -35.75 40.71
N GLY A 59 -5.58 -37.03 40.57
CA GLY A 59 -4.17 -37.44 40.53
C GLY A 59 -3.37 -36.81 39.37
N PRO A 60 -2.02 -36.90 39.39
CA PRO A 60 -1.14 -36.25 38.40
C PRO A 60 -1.45 -36.58 36.92
N VAL A 61 -2.18 -37.67 36.67
CA VAL A 61 -2.74 -38.03 35.35
C VAL A 61 -3.73 -36.96 34.82
N ALA A 62 -4.57 -36.38 35.67
CA ALA A 62 -5.49 -35.31 35.26
C ALA A 62 -4.74 -34.02 34.88
N LEU A 63 -3.62 -33.73 35.56
CA LEU A 63 -2.74 -32.59 35.25
C LEU A 63 -2.01 -32.77 33.91
N SER A 64 -1.53 -33.97 33.60
CA SER A 64 -0.90 -34.22 32.29
C SER A 64 -1.91 -34.15 31.14
N ILE A 65 -3.10 -34.74 31.30
CA ILE A 65 -4.18 -34.69 30.30
C ILE A 65 -4.61 -33.24 30.03
N THR A 66 -4.89 -32.45 31.07
CA THR A 66 -5.32 -31.04 30.92
C THR A 66 -4.23 -30.15 30.31
N SER A 67 -2.95 -30.39 30.63
CA SER A 67 -1.82 -29.69 30.01
C SER A 67 -1.73 -29.94 28.50
N VAL A 68 -1.76 -31.22 28.08
CA VAL A 68 -1.74 -31.58 26.64
C VAL A 68 -2.96 -31.04 25.91
N LEU A 69 -4.14 -31.07 26.53
CA LEU A 69 -5.38 -30.55 25.96
C LEU A 69 -5.32 -29.03 25.74
N LEU A 70 -4.78 -28.27 26.70
CA LEU A 70 -4.56 -26.82 26.56
C LEU A 70 -3.55 -26.49 25.45
N ILE A 71 -2.44 -27.23 25.36
CA ILE A 71 -1.42 -27.04 24.32
C ILE A 71 -1.99 -27.37 22.94
N GLY A 72 -2.74 -28.48 22.81
CA GLY A 72 -3.40 -28.88 21.57
C GLY A 72 -4.45 -27.87 21.12
N LEU A 73 -5.27 -27.36 22.05
CA LEU A 73 -6.26 -26.31 21.77
C LEU A 73 -5.57 -25.02 21.27
N MET A 74 -4.49 -24.58 21.93
CA MET A 74 -3.70 -23.44 21.48
C MET A 74 -3.09 -23.66 20.09
N ALA A 75 -2.58 -24.86 19.79
CA ALA A 75 -2.03 -25.19 18.48
C ALA A 75 -3.10 -25.12 17.36
N VAL A 76 -4.30 -25.62 17.60
CA VAL A 76 -5.42 -25.54 16.64
C VAL A 76 -5.89 -24.09 16.44
N LEU A 77 -5.99 -23.30 17.51
CA LEU A 77 -6.33 -21.87 17.41
C LEU A 77 -5.27 -21.08 16.65
N TYR A 78 -3.98 -21.39 16.87
CA TYR A 78 -2.86 -20.77 16.15
C TYR A 78 -2.87 -21.15 14.67
N LEU A 79 -3.16 -22.42 14.34
CA LEU A 79 -3.31 -22.88 12.96
C LEU A 79 -4.46 -22.15 12.25
N GLY A 80 -5.55 -21.81 12.96
CA GLY A 80 -6.63 -20.97 12.46
C GLY A 80 -6.17 -19.54 12.10
N GLN A 81 -5.36 -18.90 12.95
CA GLN A 81 -4.80 -17.56 12.68
C GLN A 81 -3.84 -17.58 11.48
N VAL A 82 -2.97 -18.60 11.39
CA VAL A 82 -2.08 -18.80 10.23
C VAL A 82 -2.88 -19.10 8.95
N GLY A 83 -3.99 -19.83 9.07
CA GLY A 83 -4.92 -20.09 7.97
C GLY A 83 -5.56 -18.81 7.41
N GLN A 84 -5.95 -17.87 8.27
CA GLN A 84 -6.45 -16.56 7.84
C GLN A 84 -5.37 -15.75 7.09
N ALA A 85 -4.11 -15.81 7.52
CA ALA A 85 -3.00 -15.19 6.80
C ALA A 85 -2.75 -15.85 5.44
N ALA A 86 -2.94 -17.17 5.31
CA ALA A 86 -2.86 -17.87 4.02
C ALA A 86 -3.97 -17.43 3.05
N VAL A 87 -5.21 -17.30 3.51
CA VAL A 87 -6.35 -16.80 2.71
C VAL A 87 -6.11 -15.35 2.28
N ALA A 88 -5.62 -14.49 3.18
CA ALA A 88 -5.28 -13.10 2.84
C ALA A 88 -4.17 -13.02 1.76
N ASN A 89 -3.17 -13.91 1.82
CA ASN A 89 -2.13 -13.99 0.80
C ASN A 89 -2.66 -14.49 -0.56
N GLN A 90 -3.61 -15.42 -0.58
CA GLN A 90 -4.29 -15.85 -1.81
C GLN A 90 -5.07 -14.69 -2.45
N GLN A 91 -5.87 -13.97 -1.66
CA GLN A 91 -6.56 -12.76 -2.13
C GLN A 91 -5.60 -11.70 -2.68
N LEU A 92 -4.43 -11.54 -2.06
CA LEU A 92 -3.39 -10.63 -2.56
C LEU A 92 -2.79 -11.07 -3.91
N GLN A 93 -2.69 -12.38 -4.15
CA GLN A 93 -2.25 -12.94 -5.44
C GLN A 93 -3.34 -12.77 -6.53
N ASP A 94 -4.61 -12.98 -6.18
CA ASP A 94 -5.74 -12.76 -7.09
C ASP A 94 -5.87 -11.29 -7.51
N ILE A 95 -5.72 -10.35 -6.58
CA ILE A 95 -5.74 -8.91 -6.91
C ILE A 95 -4.57 -8.56 -7.84
N ARG A 96 -3.38 -9.12 -7.62
CA ARG A 96 -2.21 -8.91 -8.49
C ARG A 96 -2.39 -9.52 -9.89
N SER A 97 -3.02 -10.69 -10.00
CA SER A 97 -3.28 -11.31 -11.29
C SER A 97 -4.32 -10.50 -12.09
N GLN A 98 -5.39 -10.02 -11.43
CA GLN A 98 -6.37 -9.11 -12.02
C GLN A 98 -5.73 -7.80 -12.50
N GLN A 99 -4.86 -7.18 -11.69
CA GLN A 99 -4.11 -5.98 -12.08
C GLN A 99 -3.25 -6.22 -13.33
N ALA A 100 -2.54 -7.34 -13.41
CA ALA A 100 -1.71 -7.68 -14.56
C ALA A 100 -2.55 -7.91 -15.84
N THR A 101 -3.74 -8.50 -15.72
CA THR A 101 -4.70 -8.66 -16.84
C THR A 101 -5.21 -7.30 -17.32
N LEU A 102 -5.74 -6.46 -16.42
CA LEU A 102 -6.22 -5.11 -16.75
C LEU A 102 -5.13 -4.23 -17.38
N GLN A 103 -3.88 -4.37 -16.93
CA GLN A 103 -2.75 -3.62 -17.50
C GLN A 103 -2.43 -4.05 -18.94
N ARG A 104 -2.55 -5.35 -19.27
CA ARG A 104 -2.42 -5.85 -20.65
C ARG A 104 -3.55 -5.37 -21.53
N GLU A 105 -4.80 -5.50 -21.06
CA GLU A 105 -5.98 -5.01 -21.80
C GLU A 105 -5.86 -3.51 -22.13
N ASN A 106 -5.38 -2.70 -21.18
CA ASN A 106 -5.16 -1.27 -21.40
C ASN A 106 -4.02 -1.00 -22.42
N GLN A 107 -2.95 -1.80 -22.41
CA GLN A 107 -1.90 -1.74 -23.43
C GLN A 107 -2.44 -2.11 -24.82
N ASP A 108 -3.22 -3.19 -24.95
CA ASP A 108 -3.82 -3.64 -26.21
C ASP A 108 -4.82 -2.61 -26.76
N LEU A 109 -5.65 -2.00 -25.90
CA LEU A 109 -6.56 -0.92 -26.27
C LEU A 109 -5.80 0.34 -26.71
N SER A 110 -4.75 0.73 -25.99
CA SER A 110 -3.89 1.87 -26.35
C SER A 110 -3.19 1.64 -27.70
N GLN A 111 -2.69 0.42 -27.95
CA GLN A 111 -2.11 0.03 -29.23
C GLN A 111 -3.16 0.05 -30.35
N THR A 112 -4.36 -0.44 -30.11
CA THR A 112 -5.48 -0.40 -31.08
C THR A 112 -5.83 1.04 -31.45
N ILE A 113 -5.99 1.93 -30.46
CA ILE A 113 -6.25 3.36 -30.68
C ILE A 113 -5.09 4.02 -31.44
N ALA A 114 -3.83 3.67 -31.15
CA ALA A 114 -2.67 4.19 -31.87
C ALA A 114 -2.64 3.71 -33.33
N ILE A 115 -3.07 2.48 -33.62
CA ILE A 115 -3.22 1.96 -34.99
C ILE A 115 -4.34 2.68 -35.73
N GLU A 116 -5.52 2.83 -35.14
CA GLU A 116 -6.67 3.51 -35.75
C GLU A 116 -6.39 5.00 -36.01
N ARG A 117 -5.73 5.69 -35.08
CA ARG A 117 -5.31 7.09 -35.23
C ARG A 117 -4.05 7.26 -36.09
N SER A 118 -3.42 6.18 -36.54
CA SER A 118 -2.24 6.30 -37.39
C SER A 118 -2.60 6.94 -38.73
N PRO A 119 -1.80 7.91 -39.24
CA PRO A 119 -2.06 8.54 -40.54
C PRO A 119 -2.17 7.53 -41.68
N ALA A 120 -1.45 6.41 -41.59
CA ALA A 120 -1.52 5.31 -42.55
C ALA A 120 -2.87 4.59 -42.54
N TYR A 121 -3.49 4.37 -41.37
CA TYR A 121 -4.82 3.78 -41.26
C TYR A 121 -5.89 4.75 -41.79
N ILE A 122 -5.85 6.02 -41.37
CA ILE A 122 -6.76 7.07 -41.83
C ILE A 122 -6.69 7.22 -43.36
N THR A 123 -5.48 7.22 -43.94
CA THR A 123 -5.29 7.29 -45.40
C THR A 123 -5.87 6.07 -46.12
N LYS A 124 -5.63 4.85 -45.61
CA LYS A 124 -6.24 3.63 -46.16
C LYS A 124 -7.76 3.64 -46.10
N GLN A 125 -8.33 4.14 -44.99
CA GLN A 125 -9.78 4.23 -44.81
C GLN A 125 -10.40 5.32 -45.70
N ALA A 126 -9.73 6.46 -45.88
CA ALA A 126 -10.14 7.50 -46.81
C ALA A 126 -10.15 6.99 -48.27
N ILE A 127 -9.10 6.28 -48.70
CA ILE A 127 -9.04 5.65 -50.03
C ILE A 127 -10.18 4.64 -50.23
N ARG A 128 -10.51 3.82 -49.21
CA ARG A 128 -11.66 2.91 -49.24
C ARG A 128 -13.00 3.63 -49.34
N ALA A 129 -13.12 4.83 -48.78
CA ALA A 129 -14.28 5.70 -48.91
C ALA A 129 -14.33 6.47 -50.25
N GLY A 130 -13.43 6.17 -51.20
CA GLY A 130 -13.35 6.84 -52.51
C GLY A 130 -12.68 8.22 -52.47
N LEU A 131 -12.11 8.62 -51.33
CA LEU A 131 -11.37 9.88 -51.21
C LEU A 131 -9.96 9.72 -51.75
N VAL A 132 -9.56 10.63 -52.66
CA VAL A 132 -8.23 10.63 -53.26
C VAL A 132 -7.36 11.67 -52.54
N PRO A 133 -6.09 11.37 -52.17
CA PRO A 133 -5.21 12.34 -51.56
C PRO A 133 -5.03 13.58 -52.44
N VAL A 134 -5.22 14.77 -51.87
CA VAL A 134 -5.17 16.02 -52.62
C VAL A 134 -3.74 16.32 -53.06
N ASN A 135 -3.55 16.69 -54.33
CA ASN A 135 -2.23 17.06 -54.85
C ASN A 135 -1.94 18.52 -54.50
N LEU A 136 -0.95 18.78 -53.64
CA LEU A 136 -0.65 20.11 -53.12
C LEU A 136 -0.37 21.16 -54.22
N ARG A 137 0.06 20.76 -55.42
CA ARG A 137 0.26 21.68 -56.55
C ARG A 137 -1.04 22.34 -57.06
N ASN A 138 -2.20 21.74 -56.77
CA ASN A 138 -3.50 22.21 -57.22
C ASN A 138 -4.36 22.79 -56.06
N VAL A 139 -3.82 22.90 -54.84
CA VAL A 139 -4.56 23.42 -53.68
C VAL A 139 -4.49 24.94 -53.65
N ARG A 140 -5.64 25.60 -53.78
CA ARG A 140 -5.75 27.06 -53.64
C ARG A 140 -5.94 27.43 -52.18
N THR A 141 -4.86 27.83 -51.50
CA THR A 141 -4.90 28.30 -50.11
C THR A 141 -5.63 29.64 -50.00
N ILE A 142 -6.66 29.69 -49.17
CA ILE A 142 -7.36 30.93 -48.81
C ILE A 142 -6.63 31.53 -47.60
N GLN A 143 -5.94 32.65 -47.78
CA GLN A 143 -5.37 33.40 -46.66
C GLN A 143 -6.48 34.15 -45.94
N VAL A 144 -6.78 33.76 -44.70
CA VAL A 144 -7.73 34.46 -43.83
C VAL A 144 -6.99 35.60 -43.12
N PRO A 145 -7.42 36.87 -43.24
CA PRO A 145 -6.75 37.99 -42.59
C PRO A 145 -6.68 37.84 -41.07
N GLY A 146 -5.51 38.13 -40.48
CA GLY A 146 -5.31 38.15 -39.02
C GLY A 146 -4.74 36.87 -38.40
N LEU A 147 -4.59 35.77 -39.16
CA LEU A 147 -3.94 34.55 -38.68
C LEU A 147 -2.47 34.49 -39.14
N GLN A 148 -1.55 34.19 -38.22
CA GLN A 148 -0.15 33.96 -38.58
C GLN A 148 -0.03 32.63 -39.35
N PRO A 149 0.73 32.59 -40.46
CA PRO A 149 0.95 31.34 -41.19
C PRO A 149 1.75 30.35 -40.33
N VAL A 150 1.29 29.11 -40.27
CA VAL A 150 2.05 28.00 -39.65
C VAL A 150 3.37 27.85 -40.41
N GLN A 151 4.48 28.04 -39.71
CA GLN A 151 5.81 27.83 -40.28
C GLN A 151 5.97 26.34 -40.60
N ASN A 152 6.13 26.02 -41.88
CA ASN A 152 6.24 24.64 -42.35
C ASN A 152 7.72 24.20 -42.27
N PRO A 153 8.10 23.23 -41.42
CA PRO A 153 9.49 22.91 -41.13
C PRO A 153 10.08 21.89 -42.15
N GLU A 154 10.00 22.20 -43.43
CA GLU A 154 10.76 21.50 -44.48
C GLU A 154 11.50 22.52 -45.37
N LYS A 155 12.82 22.61 -45.17
CA LYS A 155 13.77 23.23 -46.09
C LYS A 155 15.16 22.62 -45.92
#